data_AF-A0A5R9E7U2-F1
#
_entry.id   AF-A0A5R9E7U2-F1
#
_cell.length_a   1.000
_cell.length_b   1.000
_cell.length_c   1.000
_cell.angle_alpha   90.00
_cell.angle_beta   90.00
_cell.angle_gamma   90.00
#
_symmetry.space_group_name_H-M   'P 1'
#
loop_
_entity.id
_entity.type
_entity.pdbx_description
1 polymer ?
#
loop_
_entity_poly.entity_id
_entity_poly.type
_entity_poly.pdbx_seq_one_letter_code
_entity_poly.pdbx_strand_id
1 'polypeptide(L)'
;MAEAEAIARGAHPGLEVRATRPSGAPAAVLLAESERAHTVVLGAKGLGGFGSLLLGSVALQVVGHAACPVVVVNHVTTGHRRIVVGADGSEHSLAALTYAFDQASLRDAELHAVHAWVHPGPHALVSAAQDAAAKEHRQALDEWLAPLREEHPDVEVVEHVPDEDPVLALARASDRADLLVVGSRGRGGFRGLALGSVSHHMLQFSQCPLAVVRP
;
A
#
# COMPACT_ATOMS: atom_id res chain seq x y z
N MET A 1 4.06 -24.61 9.94
CA MET A 1 3.35 -24.03 11.10
C MET A 1 4.24 -23.95 12.31
N ALA A 2 4.70 -25.06 12.90
CA ALA A 2 5.64 -25.02 14.02
C ALA A 2 6.91 -24.18 13.72
N GLU A 3 7.43 -24.30 12.49
CA GLU A 3 8.55 -23.48 12.01
C GLU A 3 8.21 -21.98 11.94
N ALA A 4 7.05 -21.60 11.39
CA ALA A 4 6.62 -20.21 11.30
C ALA A 4 6.40 -19.58 12.69
N GLU A 5 5.83 -20.35 13.64
CA GLU A 5 5.72 -19.91 15.03
C GLU A 5 7.08 -19.72 15.69
N ALA A 6 8.01 -20.65 15.46
CA ALA A 6 9.36 -20.57 16.01
C ALA A 6 10.11 -19.34 15.47
N ILE A 7 9.97 -19.04 14.17
CA ILE A 7 10.52 -17.83 13.55
C ILE A 7 9.91 -16.58 14.20
N ALA A 8 8.58 -16.51 14.33
CA ALA A 8 7.90 -15.34 14.91
C ALA A 8 8.31 -15.10 16.38
N ARG A 9 8.31 -16.15 17.21
CA ARG A 9 8.73 -16.06 18.61
C ARG A 9 10.22 -15.76 18.76
N GLY A 10 11.06 -16.29 17.86
CA GLY A 10 12.49 -16.02 17.84
C GLY A 10 12.81 -14.56 17.51
N ALA A 11 12.12 -13.99 16.53
CA ALA A 11 12.26 -12.58 16.15
C ALA A 11 11.67 -11.64 17.21
N HIS A 12 10.55 -12.03 17.84
CA HIS A 12 9.84 -11.21 18.82
C HIS A 12 9.40 -12.05 20.04
N PRO A 13 10.27 -12.25 21.05
CA PRO A 13 10.00 -13.13 22.19
C PRO A 13 8.79 -12.73 23.05
N GLY A 14 8.41 -11.45 23.06
CA GLY A 14 7.24 -10.94 23.78
C GLY A 14 5.92 -11.01 23.02
N LEU A 15 5.93 -11.48 21.76
CA LEU A 15 4.74 -11.52 20.93
C LEU A 15 3.88 -12.75 21.28
N GLU A 16 2.60 -12.53 21.55
CA GLU A 16 1.64 -13.63 21.64
C GLU A 16 1.41 -14.23 20.24
N VAL A 17 1.87 -15.47 20.04
CA VAL A 17 1.72 -16.18 18.76
C VAL A 17 0.76 -17.35 18.93
N ARG A 18 -0.38 -17.27 18.23
CA ARG A 18 -1.35 -18.36 18.07
C ARG A 18 -1.30 -18.88 16.64
N ALA A 19 -1.39 -20.20 16.48
CA ALA A 19 -1.48 -20.80 15.17
C ALA A 19 -2.65 -21.79 15.12
N THR A 20 -3.38 -21.74 14.01
CA THR A 20 -4.58 -22.53 13.79
C THR A 20 -4.53 -23.20 12.42
N ARG A 21 -5.26 -24.31 12.26
CA ARG A 21 -5.43 -25.03 10.99
C ARG A 21 -6.91 -25.12 10.67
N PRO A 22 -7.54 -24.01 10.27
CA PRO A 22 -8.94 -24.02 9.88
C PRO A 22 -9.15 -24.92 8.64
N SER A 23 -10.30 -25.59 8.58
CA SER A 23 -10.73 -26.35 7.42
C SER A 23 -11.52 -25.45 6.46
N GLY A 24 -11.35 -25.62 5.16
CA GLY A 24 -12.12 -24.91 4.13
C GLY A 24 -11.26 -24.32 3.02
N ALA A 25 -11.90 -23.54 2.14
CA ALA A 25 -11.19 -22.82 1.09
C ALA A 25 -10.34 -21.69 1.72
N PRO A 26 -9.02 -21.60 1.44
CA PRO A 26 -8.13 -20.67 2.14
C PRO A 26 -8.58 -19.20 2.07
N ALA A 27 -9.03 -18.74 0.91
CA ALA A 27 -9.50 -17.36 0.75
C ALA A 27 -10.76 -17.08 1.58
N ALA A 28 -11.73 -18.01 1.61
CA ALA A 28 -12.96 -17.84 2.38
C ALA A 28 -12.67 -17.74 3.89
N VAL A 29 -11.75 -18.58 4.38
CA VAL A 29 -11.31 -18.52 5.77
C VAL A 29 -10.64 -17.18 6.08
N LEU A 30 -9.68 -16.75 5.26
CA LEU A 30 -8.96 -15.49 5.47
C LEU A 30 -9.89 -14.27 5.41
N LEU A 31 -10.89 -14.29 4.53
CA LEU A 31 -11.89 -13.23 4.45
C LEU A 31 -12.75 -13.16 5.71
N ALA A 32 -13.19 -14.30 6.27
CA ALA A 32 -13.94 -14.31 7.52
C ALA A 32 -13.09 -13.81 8.71
N GLU A 33 -11.81 -14.20 8.77
CA GLU A 33 -10.89 -13.69 9.81
C GLU A 33 -10.61 -12.20 9.64
N SER A 34 -10.64 -11.68 8.39
CA SER A 34 -10.41 -10.27 8.11
C SER A 34 -11.43 -9.32 8.75
N GLU A 35 -12.62 -9.81 9.13
CA GLU A 35 -13.65 -9.04 9.84
C GLU A 35 -13.25 -8.70 11.28
N ARG A 36 -12.31 -9.44 11.86
CA ARG A 36 -11.84 -9.27 13.25
C ARG A 36 -10.35 -8.91 13.34
N ALA A 37 -9.65 -8.90 12.21
CA ALA A 37 -8.24 -8.59 12.14
C ALA A 37 -8.01 -7.11 11.88
N HIS A 38 -6.97 -6.53 12.49
CA HIS A 38 -6.51 -5.19 12.13
C HIS A 38 -5.80 -5.15 10.77
N THR A 39 -5.17 -6.26 10.37
CA THR A 39 -4.49 -6.42 9.09
C THR A 39 -4.34 -7.90 8.78
N VAL A 40 -4.51 -8.29 7.52
CA VAL A 40 -4.16 -9.64 7.03
C VAL A 40 -2.85 -9.57 6.26
N VAL A 41 -1.87 -10.41 6.61
CA VAL A 41 -0.57 -10.48 5.93
C VAL A 41 -0.47 -11.77 5.14
N LEU A 42 -0.12 -11.67 3.85
CA LEU A 42 -0.01 -12.81 2.94
C LEU A 42 1.30 -12.74 2.16
N GLY A 43 1.89 -13.90 1.87
CA GLY A 43 2.93 -13.99 0.85
C GLY A 43 2.32 -13.78 -0.54
N ALA A 44 3.08 -13.18 -1.45
CA ALA A 44 2.63 -12.96 -2.83
C ALA A 44 2.37 -14.27 -3.60
N LYS A 45 3.04 -15.37 -3.20
CA LYS A 45 2.97 -16.67 -3.87
C LYS A 45 2.66 -17.80 -2.88
N GLY A 46 1.86 -18.76 -3.35
CA GLY A 46 1.60 -20.02 -2.64
C GLY A 46 2.45 -21.18 -3.16
N LEU A 47 2.26 -22.37 -2.60
CA LEU A 47 3.04 -23.59 -2.89
C LEU A 47 2.79 -24.23 -4.28
N GLY A 48 1.93 -23.66 -5.13
CA GLY A 48 1.45 -24.30 -6.37
C GLY A 48 1.47 -23.46 -7.66
N GLY A 49 2.20 -22.34 -7.71
CA GLY A 49 2.19 -21.42 -8.86
C GLY A 49 3.18 -21.81 -9.97
N PHE A 50 2.69 -22.01 -11.19
CA PHE A 50 3.51 -22.07 -12.41
C PHE A 50 4.11 -20.69 -12.73
N GLY A 51 5.44 -20.59 -12.82
CA GLY A 51 6.12 -19.45 -13.44
C GLY A 51 6.30 -18.19 -12.57
N SER A 52 7.30 -17.39 -12.92
CA SER A 52 7.96 -16.40 -12.07
C SER A 52 7.22 -15.07 -11.83
N LEU A 53 5.97 -14.85 -12.26
CA LEU A 53 5.39 -13.49 -12.29
C LEU A 53 3.94 -13.26 -11.79
N LEU A 54 3.21 -14.25 -11.27
CA LEU A 54 1.79 -14.03 -10.89
C LEU A 54 1.53 -14.11 -9.38
N LEU A 55 0.69 -13.18 -8.90
CA LEU A 55 0.11 -13.20 -7.55
C LEU A 55 -0.78 -14.45 -7.41
N GLY A 56 -0.67 -15.16 -6.28
CA GLY A 56 -1.49 -16.33 -6.02
C GLY A 56 -3.00 -15.99 -5.97
N SER A 57 -3.85 -16.93 -6.40
CA SER A 57 -5.32 -16.74 -6.44
C SER A 57 -5.91 -16.38 -5.07
N VAL A 58 -5.40 -16.99 -4.00
CA VAL A 58 -5.81 -16.68 -2.62
C VAL A 58 -5.47 -15.23 -2.26
N ALA A 59 -4.23 -14.79 -2.51
CA ALA A 59 -3.82 -13.43 -2.23
C ALA A 59 -4.65 -12.42 -3.03
N LEU A 60 -4.89 -12.67 -4.33
CA LEU A 60 -5.73 -11.79 -5.14
C LEU A 60 -7.17 -11.69 -4.62
N GLN A 61 -7.78 -12.81 -4.24
CA GLN A 61 -9.15 -12.82 -3.68
C GLN A 61 -9.22 -12.07 -2.35
N VAL A 62 -8.27 -12.31 -1.44
CA VAL A 62 -8.24 -11.64 -0.13
C VAL A 62 -7.95 -10.16 -0.28
N VAL A 63 -6.93 -9.80 -1.07
CA VAL A 63 -6.62 -8.40 -1.39
C VAL A 63 -7.84 -7.70 -1.98
N GLY A 64 -8.68 -8.38 -2.77
CA GLY A 64 -9.89 -7.82 -3.38
C GLY A 64 -11.12 -7.68 -2.47
N HIS A 65 -11.22 -8.43 -1.37
CA HIS A 65 -12.49 -8.54 -0.62
C HIS A 65 -12.35 -8.50 0.90
N ALA A 66 -11.14 -8.46 1.46
CA ALA A 66 -10.95 -8.40 2.91
C ALA A 66 -11.56 -7.12 3.51
N ALA A 67 -12.09 -7.26 4.72
CA ALA A 67 -12.71 -6.19 5.50
C ALA A 67 -11.71 -5.31 6.27
N CYS A 68 -10.41 -5.62 6.15
CA CYS A 68 -9.32 -4.86 6.75
C CYS A 68 -8.17 -4.69 5.74
N PRO A 69 -7.17 -3.83 6.03
CA PRO A 69 -5.95 -3.72 5.23
C PRO A 69 -5.29 -5.09 4.97
N VAL A 70 -4.82 -5.29 3.75
CA VAL A 70 -4.09 -6.51 3.37
C VAL A 70 -2.67 -6.15 2.97
N VAL A 71 -1.69 -6.73 3.66
CA VAL A 71 -0.27 -6.59 3.33
C VAL A 71 0.19 -7.82 2.54
N VAL A 72 0.65 -7.60 1.32
CA VAL A 72 1.25 -8.61 0.46
C VAL A 72 2.76 -8.49 0.54
N VAL A 73 3.42 -9.55 1.01
CA VAL A 73 4.87 -9.65 1.13
C VAL A 73 5.42 -10.37 -0.11
N ASN A 74 5.99 -9.61 -1.04
CA ASN A 74 6.70 -10.07 -2.24
C ASN A 74 8.23 -9.92 -2.09
N HIS A 75 8.66 -8.89 -1.35
CA HIS A 75 10.03 -8.61 -0.98
C HIS A 75 10.12 -8.48 0.53
N VAL A 76 11.24 -8.94 1.12
CA VAL A 76 11.54 -8.68 2.52
C VAL A 76 12.55 -7.54 2.54
N THR A 77 12.05 -6.31 2.61
CA THR A 77 12.85 -5.09 2.80
C THR A 77 12.68 -4.62 4.23
N THR A 78 13.78 -4.33 4.92
CA THR A 78 13.76 -3.84 6.30
C THR A 78 14.89 -2.84 6.53
N GLY A 79 14.66 -1.91 7.46
CA GLY A 79 15.69 -1.01 7.98
C GLY A 79 15.88 0.27 7.17
N HIS A 80 15.03 0.53 6.18
CA HIS A 80 15.04 1.81 5.47
C HIS A 80 14.33 2.93 6.25
N ARG A 81 13.49 2.57 7.23
CA ARG A 81 12.66 3.50 8.03
C ARG A 81 11.85 4.43 7.12
N ARG A 82 11.26 3.85 6.07
CA ARG A 82 10.52 4.56 5.03
C ARG A 82 9.22 3.86 4.71
N ILE A 83 8.11 4.59 4.83
CA ILE A 83 6.78 4.20 4.36
C ILE A 83 6.44 5.07 3.16
N VAL A 84 5.94 4.46 2.09
CA VAL A 84 5.47 5.18 0.89
C VAL A 84 3.97 5.04 0.81
N VAL A 85 3.26 6.12 0.47
CA VAL A 85 1.82 6.07 0.25
C VAL A 85 1.44 6.76 -1.05
N GLY A 86 0.63 6.08 -1.86
CA GLY A 86 0.02 6.67 -3.05
C GLY A 86 -1.23 7.46 -2.68
N ALA A 87 -1.25 8.74 -3.05
CA ALA A 87 -2.33 9.67 -2.76
C ALA A 87 -3.03 10.15 -4.03
N ASP A 88 -4.36 10.06 -4.06
CA ASP A 88 -5.20 10.68 -5.08
C ASP A 88 -6.44 11.35 -4.50
N GLY A 89 -6.58 11.49 -3.17
CA GLY A 89 -7.74 12.17 -2.56
C GLY A 89 -9.09 11.48 -2.76
N SER A 90 -9.13 10.26 -3.32
CA SER A 90 -10.33 9.41 -3.22
C SER A 90 -10.49 8.91 -1.78
N GLU A 91 -11.71 8.51 -1.40
CA GLU A 91 -12.01 7.93 -0.07
C GLU A 91 -11.04 6.78 0.29
N HIS A 92 -10.74 5.92 -0.68
CA HIS A 92 -9.78 4.82 -0.55
C HIS A 92 -8.34 5.29 -0.33
N SER A 93 -7.94 6.37 -1.00
CA SER A 93 -6.63 6.98 -0.81
C SER A 93 -6.53 7.69 0.54
N LEU A 94 -7.60 8.31 1.05
CA LEU A 94 -7.59 8.91 2.38
C LEU A 94 -7.46 7.85 3.47
N ALA A 95 -8.19 6.73 3.35
CA ALA A 95 -8.02 5.57 4.25
C ALA A 95 -6.57 5.01 4.19
N ALA A 96 -5.98 4.99 3.00
CA ALA A 96 -4.58 4.59 2.81
C ALA A 96 -3.60 5.57 3.48
N LEU A 97 -3.85 6.88 3.42
CA LEU A 97 -3.06 7.88 4.14
C LEU A 97 -3.11 7.65 5.65
N THR A 98 -4.31 7.53 6.24
CA THR A 98 -4.46 7.24 7.67
C THR A 98 -3.66 6.00 8.09
N TYR A 99 -3.84 4.89 7.36
CA TYR A 99 -3.09 3.66 7.63
C TYR A 99 -1.58 3.88 7.51
N ALA A 100 -1.12 4.65 6.52
CA ALA A 100 0.31 4.89 6.32
C ALA A 100 0.92 5.75 7.43
N PHE A 101 0.20 6.74 7.96
CA PHE A 101 0.64 7.50 9.14
C PHE A 101 0.75 6.62 10.38
N ASP A 102 -0.26 5.77 10.64
CA ASP A 102 -0.18 4.77 11.73
C ASP A 102 1.04 3.88 11.57
N GLN A 103 1.29 3.39 10.34
CA GLN A 103 2.43 2.52 10.06
C GLN A 103 3.79 3.24 10.20
N ALA A 104 3.84 4.53 9.87
CA ALA A 104 5.05 5.35 9.99
C ALA A 104 5.37 5.64 11.47
N SER A 105 4.38 6.09 12.25
CA SER A 105 4.53 6.34 13.69
C SER A 105 4.94 5.07 14.44
N LEU A 106 4.28 3.93 14.19
CA LEU A 106 4.62 2.65 14.82
C LEU A 106 6.04 2.15 14.52
N ARG A 107 6.65 2.61 13.42
CA ARG A 107 7.98 2.17 12.97
C ARG A 107 9.06 3.24 13.11
N ASP A 108 8.71 4.41 13.65
CA ASP A 108 9.63 5.56 13.72
C ASP A 108 10.22 5.83 12.30
N ALA A 109 9.33 5.88 11.30
CA ALA A 109 9.69 5.94 9.89
C ALA A 109 9.24 7.25 9.22
N GLU A 110 10.00 7.71 8.23
CA GLU A 110 9.59 8.81 7.34
C GLU A 110 8.43 8.36 6.45
N LEU A 111 7.43 9.22 6.27
CA LEU A 111 6.31 8.99 5.36
C LEU A 111 6.51 9.75 4.05
N HIS A 112 6.69 9.03 2.96
CA HIS A 112 6.78 9.56 1.61
C HIS A 112 5.40 9.53 0.93
N ALA A 113 4.73 10.68 0.85
CA ALA A 113 3.43 10.81 0.21
C ALA A 113 3.60 11.14 -1.28
N VAL A 114 3.11 10.27 -2.16
CA VAL A 114 3.28 10.38 -3.61
C VAL A 114 1.93 10.66 -4.28
N HIS A 115 1.77 11.86 -4.82
CA HIS A 115 0.65 12.24 -5.67
C HIS A 115 1.11 12.44 -7.12
N ALA A 116 1.09 11.37 -7.90
CA ALA A 116 1.45 11.42 -9.31
C ALA A 116 0.29 11.92 -10.18
N TRP A 117 0.61 12.69 -11.20
CA TRP A 117 -0.33 13.26 -12.15
C TRP A 117 0.28 13.24 -13.55
N VAL A 118 -0.54 13.31 -14.59
CA VAL A 118 -0.06 13.31 -15.98
C VAL A 118 -0.58 14.56 -16.66
N HIS A 119 0.32 15.42 -17.12
CA HIS A 119 -0.06 16.60 -17.89
C HIS A 119 -0.64 16.20 -19.27
N PRO A 120 -1.83 16.68 -19.64
CA PRO A 120 -2.39 16.42 -20.98
C PRO A 120 -1.69 17.30 -22.03
N GLY A 121 -0.64 16.80 -22.66
CA GLY A 121 0.04 17.45 -23.78
C GLY A 121 1.51 17.07 -23.91
N PRO A 122 2.19 17.40 -25.03
CA PRO A 122 3.63 17.15 -25.16
C PRO A 122 4.41 18.05 -24.20
N HIS A 123 5.30 17.46 -23.38
CA HIS A 123 6.15 18.13 -22.37
C HIS A 123 6.93 19.38 -22.87
N ALA A 124 7.06 19.56 -24.18
CA ALA A 124 7.92 20.56 -24.80
C ALA A 124 7.31 21.98 -24.93
N LEU A 125 6.01 22.19 -24.66
CA LEU A 125 5.34 23.42 -25.14
C LEU A 125 4.99 24.52 -24.12
N VAL A 126 4.90 24.33 -22.79
CA VAL A 126 4.71 25.50 -21.89
C VAL A 126 5.17 25.22 -20.44
N SER A 127 6.33 25.72 -20.02
CA SER A 127 6.85 25.55 -18.64
C SER A 127 5.94 26.18 -17.57
N ALA A 128 5.39 27.37 -17.85
CA ALA A 128 4.57 28.09 -16.86
C ALA A 128 3.22 27.41 -16.57
N ALA A 129 2.64 26.70 -17.54
CA ALA A 129 1.39 25.96 -17.33
C ALA A 129 1.61 24.67 -16.52
N GLN A 130 2.77 24.03 -16.72
CA GLN A 130 3.19 22.88 -15.93
C GLN A 130 3.47 23.28 -14.46
N ASP A 131 4.14 24.41 -14.23
CA ASP A 131 4.42 24.91 -12.89
C ASP A 131 3.13 25.24 -12.11
N ALA A 132 2.12 25.82 -12.78
CA ALA A 132 0.83 26.10 -12.17
C ALA A 132 0.07 24.82 -11.79
N ALA A 133 0.05 23.82 -12.68
CA ALA A 133 -0.58 22.52 -12.41
C ALA A 133 0.13 21.78 -11.27
N ALA A 134 1.47 21.75 -11.28
CA ALA A 134 2.25 21.15 -10.20
C ALA A 134 1.97 21.79 -8.83
N LYS A 135 1.77 23.11 -8.81
CA LYS A 135 1.39 23.85 -7.60
C LYS A 135 0.00 23.45 -7.11
N GLU A 136 -0.98 23.33 -8.00
CA GLU A 136 -2.34 22.87 -7.67
C GLU A 136 -2.32 21.45 -7.07
N HIS A 137 -1.60 20.53 -7.70
CA HIS A 137 -1.46 19.15 -7.21
C HIS A 137 -0.74 19.08 -5.85
N ARG A 138 0.25 19.93 -5.60
CA ARG A 138 0.92 20.03 -4.30
C ARG A 138 -0.01 20.59 -3.23
N GLN A 139 -0.78 21.63 -3.55
CA GLN A 139 -1.76 22.17 -2.61
C GLN A 139 -2.82 21.11 -2.25
N ALA A 140 -3.33 20.38 -3.23
CA ALA A 140 -4.28 19.30 -2.99
C ALA A 140 -3.70 18.20 -2.07
N LEU A 141 -2.43 17.83 -2.27
CA LEU A 141 -1.75 16.87 -1.40
C LEU A 141 -1.60 17.41 0.02
N ASP A 142 -1.18 18.66 0.19
CA ASP A 142 -1.05 19.31 1.51
C ASP A 142 -2.40 19.36 2.24
N GLU A 143 -3.49 19.66 1.54
CA GLU A 143 -4.85 19.65 2.10
C GLU A 143 -5.27 18.27 2.64
N TRP A 144 -4.88 17.18 1.97
CA TRP A 144 -5.18 15.82 2.46
C TRP A 144 -4.28 15.40 3.63
N LEU A 145 -3.05 15.91 3.69
CA LEU A 145 -2.07 15.57 4.72
C LEU A 145 -2.26 16.39 6.00
N ALA A 146 -2.76 17.62 5.90
CA ALA A 146 -2.93 18.55 7.03
C ALA A 146 -3.56 17.92 8.28
N PRO A 147 -4.76 17.29 8.22
CA PRO A 147 -5.37 16.71 9.42
C PRO A 147 -4.52 15.57 10.03
N LEU A 148 -3.87 14.76 9.19
CA LEU A 148 -3.09 13.62 9.64
C LEU A 148 -1.74 14.06 10.26
N ARG A 149 -1.16 15.16 9.79
CA ARG A 149 0.02 15.79 10.41
C ARG A 149 -0.29 16.34 11.81
N GLU A 150 -1.50 16.85 12.02
CA GLU A 150 -1.95 17.30 13.35
C GLU A 150 -2.15 16.12 14.30
N GLU A 151 -2.68 15.00 13.81
CA GLU A 151 -2.88 13.76 14.57
C GLU A 151 -1.56 13.02 14.89
N HIS A 152 -0.56 13.12 14.00
CA HIS A 152 0.73 12.44 14.08
C HIS A 152 1.93 13.40 13.96
N PRO A 153 2.17 14.26 14.97
CA PRO A 153 3.23 15.27 14.91
C PRO A 153 4.65 14.68 14.94
N ASP A 154 4.79 13.41 15.27
CA ASP A 154 6.04 12.64 15.29
C ASP A 154 6.47 12.13 13.91
N VAL A 155 5.56 12.12 12.93
CA VAL A 155 5.84 11.59 11.59
C VAL A 155 6.41 12.67 10.67
N GLU A 156 7.66 12.51 10.24
CA GLU A 156 8.25 13.34 9.19
C GLU A 156 7.65 12.97 7.83
N VAL A 157 7.01 13.93 7.17
CA VAL A 157 6.32 13.73 5.88
C VAL A 157 7.08 14.38 4.74
N VAL A 158 7.46 13.59 3.73
CA VAL A 158 8.09 14.06 2.49
C VAL A 158 7.10 13.93 1.34
N GLU A 159 6.77 15.06 0.70
CA GLU A 159 5.82 15.11 -0.41
C GLU A 159 6.49 14.94 -1.78
N HIS A 160 5.91 14.12 -2.64
CA HIS A 160 6.34 13.88 -4.02
C HIS A 160 5.16 14.11 -4.97
N VAL A 161 5.31 15.02 -5.91
CA VAL A 161 4.24 15.37 -6.88
C VAL A 161 4.76 15.28 -8.32
N PRO A 162 5.17 14.09 -8.80
CA PRO A 162 5.76 13.93 -10.12
C PRO A 162 4.70 14.07 -11.23
N ASP A 163 5.08 14.73 -12.33
CA ASP A 163 4.39 14.66 -13.62
C ASP A 163 4.78 13.34 -14.30
N GLU A 164 4.14 12.25 -13.87
CA GLU A 164 4.40 10.89 -14.32
C GLU A 164 3.15 9.98 -14.14
N ASP A 165 3.09 8.89 -14.91
CA ASP A 165 2.21 7.77 -14.62
C ASP A 165 2.35 7.27 -13.16
N PRO A 166 1.23 7.09 -12.43
CA PRO A 166 1.25 6.71 -11.02
C PRO A 166 1.86 5.32 -10.76
N VAL A 167 1.76 4.37 -11.69
CA VAL A 167 2.36 3.05 -11.51
C VAL A 167 3.88 3.16 -11.54
N LEU A 168 4.44 3.94 -12.46
CA LEU A 168 5.88 4.16 -12.54
C LEU A 168 6.41 4.94 -11.34
N ALA A 169 5.73 6.01 -10.94
CA ALA A 169 6.11 6.83 -9.80
C ALA A 169 6.15 6.02 -8.50
N LEU A 170 5.11 5.23 -8.24
CA LEU A 170 5.02 4.39 -7.03
C LEU A 170 6.00 3.22 -7.06
N ALA A 171 6.19 2.57 -8.22
CA ALA A 171 7.19 1.50 -8.34
C ALA A 171 8.59 2.01 -8.00
N ARG A 172 8.97 3.20 -8.49
CA ARG A 172 10.26 3.81 -8.14
C ARG A 172 10.34 4.24 -6.68
N ALA A 173 9.29 4.86 -6.16
CA ALA A 173 9.26 5.27 -4.75
C ALA A 173 9.34 4.06 -3.80
N SER A 174 8.81 2.90 -4.21
CA SER A 174 8.87 1.67 -3.43
C SER A 174 10.28 1.06 -3.31
N ASP A 175 11.22 1.48 -4.16
CA ASP A 175 12.62 1.10 -3.99
C ASP A 175 13.15 1.64 -2.67
N ARG A 176 13.75 0.77 -1.86
CA ARG A 176 14.23 1.08 -0.51
C ARG A 176 13.14 1.65 0.43
N ALA A 177 11.90 1.21 0.27
CA ALA A 177 10.86 1.40 1.26
C ALA A 177 10.65 0.11 2.06
N ASP A 178 10.19 0.23 3.31
CA ASP A 178 9.81 -0.93 4.12
C ASP A 178 8.34 -1.34 3.87
N LEU A 179 7.52 -0.41 3.35
CA LEU A 179 6.13 -0.64 2.99
C LEU A 179 5.66 0.39 1.96
N LEU A 180 4.97 -0.06 0.92
CA LEU A 180 4.15 0.77 0.03
C LEU A 180 2.68 0.62 0.44
N VAL A 181 1.95 1.71 0.56
CA VAL A 181 0.54 1.74 0.92
C VAL A 181 -0.27 2.37 -0.21
N VAL A 182 -1.35 1.71 -0.63
CA VAL A 182 -2.28 2.23 -1.63
C VAL A 182 -3.72 1.96 -1.22
N GLY A 183 -4.64 2.82 -1.65
CA GLY A 183 -6.06 2.51 -1.61
C GLY A 183 -6.36 1.33 -2.53
N SER A 184 -7.40 0.55 -2.24
CA SER A 184 -7.83 -0.54 -3.12
C SER A 184 -8.45 -0.03 -4.42
N ARG A 185 -8.94 1.21 -4.43
CA ARG A 185 -9.49 1.94 -5.58
C ARG A 185 -8.97 3.38 -5.55
N GLY A 186 -9.18 4.11 -6.64
CA GLY A 186 -8.80 5.51 -6.77
C GLY A 186 -9.95 6.38 -7.27
N ARG A 187 -9.63 7.54 -7.86
CA ARG A 187 -10.59 8.49 -8.45
C ARG A 187 -11.39 7.95 -9.64
N GLY A 188 -10.89 6.92 -10.32
CA GLY A 188 -11.47 6.37 -11.55
C GLY A 188 -11.70 4.87 -11.51
N GLY A 189 -12.25 4.34 -12.62
CA GLY A 189 -12.46 2.90 -12.82
C GLY A 189 -13.92 2.45 -12.70
N PHE A 190 -14.14 1.17 -12.95
CA PHE A 190 -15.47 0.56 -12.92
C PHE A 190 -15.88 0.25 -11.48
N ARG A 191 -17.03 0.77 -11.04
CA ARG A 191 -17.56 0.55 -9.68
C ARG A 191 -17.76 -0.92 -9.29
N GLY A 192 -17.77 -1.84 -10.26
CA GLY A 192 -17.89 -3.28 -10.03
C GLY A 192 -16.56 -4.05 -9.87
N LEU A 193 -15.40 -3.39 -10.01
CA LEU A 193 -14.11 -4.04 -9.80
C LEU A 193 -13.67 -3.93 -8.34
N ALA A 194 -13.14 -5.04 -7.82
CA ALA A 194 -12.62 -5.15 -6.45
C ALA A 194 -11.33 -4.34 -6.21
N LEU A 195 -10.57 -4.08 -7.28
CA LEU A 195 -9.31 -3.33 -7.27
C LEU A 195 -9.23 -2.33 -8.42
N GLY A 196 -8.64 -1.17 -8.16
CA GLY A 196 -8.25 -0.19 -9.15
C GLY A 196 -7.02 -0.62 -9.94
N SER A 197 -6.80 0.01 -11.10
CA SER A 197 -5.67 -0.32 -11.98
C SER A 197 -4.31 -0.12 -11.30
N VAL A 198 -4.10 1.00 -10.60
CA VAL A 198 -2.83 1.29 -9.93
C VAL A 198 -2.52 0.25 -8.85
N SER A 199 -3.47 0.01 -7.95
CA SER A 199 -3.33 -0.96 -6.86
C SER A 199 -3.10 -2.37 -7.39
N HIS A 200 -3.76 -2.75 -8.50
CA HIS A 200 -3.55 -4.04 -9.14
C HIS A 200 -2.13 -4.18 -9.72
N HIS A 201 -1.61 -3.16 -10.41
CA HIS A 201 -0.25 -3.19 -10.94
C HIS A 201 0.81 -3.19 -9.84
N MET A 202 0.57 -2.49 -8.71
CA MET A 202 1.49 -2.49 -7.58
C MET A 202 1.68 -3.85 -6.93
N LEU A 203 0.70 -4.76 -7.03
CA LEU A 203 0.87 -6.15 -6.55
C LEU A 203 1.98 -6.90 -7.29
N GLN A 204 2.35 -6.44 -8.49
CA GLN A 204 3.38 -7.05 -9.33
C GLN A 204 4.69 -6.25 -9.34
N PHE A 205 4.60 -4.91 -9.30
CA PHE A 205 5.76 -4.04 -9.54
C PHE A 205 6.36 -3.39 -8.30
N SER A 206 5.69 -3.43 -7.15
CA SER A 206 6.27 -2.95 -5.89
C SER A 206 7.58 -3.67 -5.56
N GLN A 207 8.59 -2.92 -5.12
CA GLN A 207 9.91 -3.43 -4.71
C GLN A 207 10.02 -3.65 -3.20
N CYS A 208 8.89 -3.51 -2.49
CA CYS A 208 8.74 -3.71 -1.05
C CYS A 208 7.35 -4.30 -0.77
N PRO A 209 7.06 -4.76 0.47
CA PRO A 209 5.70 -5.16 0.84
C PRO A 209 4.66 -4.11 0.47
N LEU A 210 3.50 -4.56 0.00
CA LEU A 210 2.38 -3.69 -0.41
C LEU A 210 1.18 -3.85 0.53
N ALA A 211 0.78 -2.78 1.20
CA ALA A 211 -0.51 -2.67 1.86
C ALA A 211 -1.58 -2.14 0.90
N VAL A 212 -2.68 -2.88 0.77
CA VAL A 212 -3.87 -2.44 0.05
C VAL A 212 -4.99 -2.18 1.06
N VAL A 213 -5.45 -0.92 1.09
CA VAL A 213 -6.35 -0.41 2.14
C VAL A 213 -7.74 -0.12 1.59
N ARG A 214 -8.76 -0.35 2.41
CA ARG A 214 -10.16 0.01 2.14
C ARG A 214 -10.68 0.93 3.25
N PRO A 215 -11.64 1.81 2.95
CA PRO A 215 -12.46 2.47 3.96
C PRO A 215 -13.21 1.45 4.83
#